data_AF-B1FVH8-F1
#
_entry.id   AF-B1FVH8-F1
#
_cell.length_a   1.000
_cell.length_b   1.000
_cell.length_c   1.000
_cell.angle_alpha   90.00
_cell.angle_beta   90.00
_cell.angle_gamma   90.00
#
_symmetry.space_group_name_H-M   'P 1'
#
loop_
_entity.id
_entity.type
_entity.pdbx_description
1 polymer ?
#
loop_
_entity_poly.entity_id
_entity_poly.type
_entity_poly.pdbx_seq_one_letter_code
_entity_poly.pdbx_strand_id
1 'polypeptide(L)'
;MNDTLISLAIIFSQLSLLAFGGGNTILPEMQRQVVEVHHWMPASEFSALFALAQAAPGPNLMIVTLIGWHVAGWPGMLVTSIAKFGPSSIVTIFALHAWDRFKDRPWRRYAQVGLVPVTAGIVAASAALIAQASDSTAIAWAITALTAAVALKTRIHPLWLLAAGSLIGLTGFGQ
;
A
#
# COMPACT_ATOMS: atom_id res chain seq x y z
N MET A 1 4.76 7.70 -27.96
CA MET A 1 5.53 8.22 -26.80
C MET A 1 4.71 9.16 -25.94
N ASN A 2 4.11 10.22 -26.49
CA ASN A 2 3.28 11.14 -25.70
C ASN A 2 2.06 10.45 -25.07
N ASP A 3 1.38 9.58 -25.81
CA ASP A 3 0.19 8.86 -25.32
C ASP A 3 0.52 7.94 -24.14
N THR A 4 1.66 7.25 -24.18
CA THR A 4 2.14 6.39 -23.10
C THR A 4 2.41 7.19 -21.82
N LEU A 5 3.03 8.37 -21.94
CA LEU A 5 3.27 9.25 -20.79
C LEU A 5 1.98 9.78 -20.18
N ILE A 6 0.98 10.10 -21.01
CA ILE A 6 -0.34 10.52 -20.55
C ILE A 6 -1.04 9.36 -19.82
N SER A 7 -1.00 8.14 -20.37
CA SER A 7 -1.54 6.96 -19.70
C SER A 7 -0.87 6.71 -18.35
N LEU A 8 0.47 6.77 -18.29
CA LEU A 8 1.23 6.67 -17.04
C LEU A 8 0.78 7.75 -16.04
N ALA A 9 0.66 9.00 -16.47
CA ALA A 9 0.24 10.09 -15.60
C ALA A 9 -1.16 9.85 -15.02
N ILE A 10 -2.13 9.44 -15.85
CA ILE A 10 -3.51 9.20 -15.43
C ILE A 10 -3.60 8.02 -14.45
N ILE A 11 -3.00 6.88 -14.79
CA ILE A 11 -3.07 5.66 -13.98
C ILE A 11 -2.42 5.89 -12.62
N PHE A 12 -1.19 6.40 -12.59
CA PHE A 12 -0.49 6.62 -11.32
C PHE A 12 -1.11 7.74 -10.48
N SER A 13 -1.80 8.70 -11.09
CA SER A 13 -2.61 9.69 -10.37
C SER A 13 -3.85 9.08 -9.73
N GLN A 14 -4.56 8.20 -10.44
CA GLN A 14 -5.69 7.46 -9.86
C GLN A 14 -5.23 6.56 -8.71
N LEU A 15 -4.13 5.82 -8.91
CA LEU A 15 -3.52 5.00 -7.87
C LEU A 15 -2.94 5.81 -6.71
N SER A 16 -2.65 7.10 -6.90
CA SER A 16 -2.31 8.03 -5.81
C SER A 16 -3.50 8.21 -4.88
N LEU A 17 -4.66 8.51 -5.45
CA LEU A 17 -5.89 8.77 -4.71
C LEU A 17 -6.50 7.50 -4.10
N LEU A 18 -6.30 6.34 -4.74
CA LEU A 18 -6.81 5.04 -4.29
C LEU A 18 -5.92 4.33 -3.26
N ALA A 19 -4.79 4.93 -2.86
CA ALA A 19 -3.84 4.34 -1.92
C ALA A 19 -4.30 4.36 -0.44
N PHE A 20 -5.58 4.09 -0.20
CA PHE A 20 -6.12 3.91 1.14
C PHE A 20 -5.54 2.63 1.76
N GLY A 21 -4.84 2.75 2.89
CA GLY A 21 -4.15 1.63 3.54
C GLY A 21 -2.67 1.46 3.17
N GLY A 22 -2.11 2.35 2.34
CA GLY A 22 -0.67 2.42 2.05
C GLY A 22 -0.29 1.98 0.64
N GLY A 23 1.01 2.04 0.34
CA GLY A 23 1.55 1.77 -1.00
C GLY A 23 1.42 0.32 -1.48
N ASN A 24 1.22 -0.63 -0.57
CA ASN A 24 1.14 -2.05 -0.90
C ASN A 24 -0.26 -2.47 -1.36
N THR A 25 -1.32 -1.77 -0.92
CA THR A 25 -2.71 -2.10 -1.27
C THR A 25 -3.00 -1.93 -2.77
N ILE A 26 -2.25 -1.03 -3.42
CA ILE A 26 -2.41 -0.71 -4.84
C ILE A 26 -1.49 -1.56 -5.74
N LEU A 27 -0.63 -2.40 -5.16
CA LEU A 27 0.32 -3.22 -5.92
C LEU A 27 -0.38 -4.21 -6.88
N PRO A 28 -1.46 -4.92 -6.48
CA PRO A 28 -2.17 -5.81 -7.41
C PRO A 28 -2.78 -5.04 -8.59
N GLU A 29 -3.33 -3.85 -8.34
CA GLU A 29 -3.88 -3.01 -9.41
C GLU A 29 -2.78 -2.44 -10.30
N MET A 30 -1.61 -2.08 -9.74
CA MET A 30 -0.44 -1.70 -10.53
C MET A 30 -0.01 -2.82 -11.47
N GLN A 31 0.11 -4.05 -10.96
CA GLN A 31 0.45 -5.22 -11.78
C GLN A 31 -0.59 -5.40 -12.90
N ARG A 32 -1.88 -5.37 -12.57
CA ARG A 32 -2.97 -5.52 -13.54
C ARG A 32 -2.87 -4.48 -14.65
N GLN A 33 -2.70 -3.20 -14.30
CA GLN A 33 -2.60 -2.11 -15.28
C GLN A 33 -1.36 -2.25 -16.17
N VAL A 34 -0.20 -2.53 -15.57
CA VAL A 34 1.08 -2.53 -16.27
C VAL A 34 1.29 -3.80 -17.10
N VAL A 35 0.85 -4.96 -16.62
CA VAL A 35 1.07 -6.28 -17.24
C VAL A 35 -0.11 -6.73 -18.08
N GLU A 36 -1.34 -6.66 -17.54
CA GLU A 36 -2.52 -7.26 -18.18
C GLU A 36 -3.30 -6.29 -19.06
N VAL A 37 -3.39 -5.01 -18.68
CA VAL A 37 -4.16 -4.01 -19.45
C VAL A 37 -3.27 -3.41 -20.53
N HIS A 38 -2.16 -2.79 -20.14
CA HIS A 38 -1.29 -2.04 -21.04
C HIS A 38 -0.16 -2.86 -21.66
N HIS A 39 0.08 -4.08 -21.15
CA HIS A 39 1.12 -4.98 -21.66
C HIS A 39 2.50 -4.32 -21.79
N TRP A 40 2.83 -3.41 -20.88
CA TRP A 40 4.07 -2.65 -20.92
C TRP A 40 5.29 -3.46 -20.50
N MET A 41 5.09 -4.52 -19.70
CA MET A 41 6.13 -5.47 -19.32
C MET A 41 5.50 -6.83 -18.97
N PRO A 42 6.23 -7.94 -19.08
CA PRO A 42 5.78 -9.24 -18.61
C PRO A 42 5.75 -9.32 -17.07
N ALA A 43 4.95 -10.24 -16.52
CA ALA A 43 4.83 -10.44 -15.07
C ALA A 43 6.17 -10.75 -14.38
N SER A 44 7.07 -11.48 -15.05
CA SER A 44 8.41 -11.80 -14.54
C SER A 44 9.26 -10.55 -14.34
N GLU A 45 9.18 -9.59 -15.26
CA GLU A 45 9.91 -8.34 -15.18
C GLU A 45 9.32 -7.41 -14.12
N PHE A 46 7.99 -7.33 -14.04
CA PHE A 46 7.33 -6.63 -12.93
C PHE A 46 7.78 -7.19 -11.57
N SER A 47 7.83 -8.51 -11.42
CA SER A 47 8.32 -9.16 -10.20
C SER A 47 9.79 -8.85 -9.91
N ALA A 48 10.65 -8.78 -10.94
CA ALA A 48 12.04 -8.41 -10.77
C ALA A 48 12.21 -6.95 -10.31
N LEU A 49 11.44 -6.02 -10.91
CA LEU A 49 11.43 -4.62 -10.50
C LEU A 49 10.87 -4.44 -9.08
N PHE A 50 9.84 -5.21 -8.72
CA PHE A 50 9.32 -5.22 -7.35
C PHE A 50 10.38 -5.73 -6.36
N ALA A 51 11.04 -6.86 -6.65
CA ALA A 51 12.10 -7.38 -5.80
C ALA A 51 13.26 -6.38 -5.66
N LEU A 52 13.64 -5.70 -6.74
CA LEU A 52 14.66 -4.66 -6.73
C LEU A 52 14.24 -3.46 -5.88
N ALA A 53 12.97 -3.04 -5.95
CA ALA A 53 12.43 -1.97 -5.11
C ALA A 53 12.42 -2.33 -3.62
N GLN A 54 12.22 -3.61 -3.27
CA GLN A 54 12.26 -4.10 -1.88
C GLN A 54 13.70 -4.29 -1.37
N ALA A 55 14.63 -4.67 -2.25
CA ALA A 55 16.04 -4.83 -1.91
C ALA A 55 16.77 -3.47 -1.75
N ALA A 56 16.32 -2.45 -2.47
CA ALA A 56 16.88 -1.11 -2.37
C ALA A 56 16.57 -0.50 -0.98
N PRO A 57 17.57 -0.01 -0.23
CA PRO A 57 17.32 0.76 0.98
C PRO A 57 16.64 2.07 0.60
N GLY A 58 15.33 2.18 0.82
CA GLY A 58 14.57 3.34 0.37
C GLY A 58 13.06 3.21 0.57
N PRO A 59 12.28 4.13 -0.03
CA PRO A 59 10.83 4.07 0.02
C PRO A 59 10.31 2.83 -0.72
N ASN A 60 9.47 2.02 -0.08
CA ASN A 60 8.81 0.85 -0.70
C ASN A 60 8.08 1.18 -2.02
N LEU A 61 7.75 2.45 -2.27
CA LEU A 61 7.11 2.94 -3.48
C LEU A 61 8.05 3.14 -4.68
N MET A 62 9.35 2.82 -4.56
CA MET A 62 10.32 2.93 -5.65
C MET A 62 9.93 2.15 -6.91
N ILE A 63 9.12 1.10 -6.78
CA ILE A 63 8.58 0.35 -7.92
C ILE A 63 7.88 1.26 -8.95
N VAL A 64 7.18 2.31 -8.50
CA VAL A 64 6.45 3.24 -9.38
C VAL A 64 7.41 3.99 -10.32
N THR A 65 8.53 4.42 -9.77
CA THR A 65 9.60 5.13 -10.47
C THR A 65 10.31 4.19 -11.44
N LEU A 66 10.58 2.94 -11.02
CA LEU A 66 11.19 1.91 -11.85
C LEU A 66 10.31 1.48 -13.02
N ILE A 67 9.00 1.34 -12.80
CA ILE A 67 8.02 1.08 -13.87
C ILE A 67 8.05 2.23 -14.87
N GLY A 68 7.97 3.48 -14.41
CA GLY A 68 8.04 4.64 -15.30
C GLY A 68 9.32 4.66 -16.13
N TRP A 69 10.45 4.34 -15.50
CA TRP A 69 11.73 4.22 -16.19
C TRP A 69 11.75 3.11 -17.25
N HIS A 70 11.21 1.94 -16.93
CA HIS A 70 11.14 0.82 -17.86
C HIS A 70 10.23 1.12 -19.06
N VAL A 71 9.06 1.72 -18.84
CA VAL A 71 8.04 1.94 -19.89
C VAL A 71 8.40 3.07 -20.85
N ALA A 72 8.96 4.18 -20.35
CA ALA A 72 9.21 5.36 -21.16
C ALA A 72 10.54 6.07 -20.84
N GLY A 73 11.50 5.39 -20.22
CA GLY A 73 12.81 5.93 -19.88
C GLY A 73 12.74 7.07 -18.85
N TRP A 74 13.68 7.99 -18.94
CA TRP A 74 13.77 9.16 -18.06
C TRP A 74 12.46 9.98 -17.96
N PRO A 75 11.75 10.29 -19.07
CA PRO A 75 10.46 10.97 -18.99
C PRO A 75 9.41 10.18 -18.20
N GLY A 76 9.32 8.86 -18.40
CA GLY A 76 8.36 8.02 -17.69
C GLY A 76 8.62 8.00 -16.19
N MET A 77 9.88 7.90 -15.77
CA MET A 77 10.31 7.96 -14.37
C MET A 77 9.81 9.24 -13.67
N LEU A 78 9.99 10.40 -14.30
CA LEU A 78 9.59 11.69 -13.73
C LEU A 78 8.06 11.80 -13.66
N VAL A 79 7.38 11.42 -14.75
CA VAL A 79 5.92 11.50 -14.85
C VAL A 79 5.24 10.59 -13.83
N THR A 80 5.64 9.32 -13.71
CA THR A 80 5.02 8.39 -12.74
C THR A 80 5.26 8.83 -11.31
N SER A 81 6.45 9.37 -11.00
CA SER A 81 6.78 9.86 -9.66
C SER A 81 5.91 11.08 -9.29
N ILE A 82 5.81 12.07 -10.18
CA ILE A 82 4.97 13.25 -9.96
C ILE A 82 3.49 12.86 -9.88
N ALA A 83 3.02 12.01 -10.79
CA ALA A 83 1.64 11.54 -10.79
C ALA A 83 1.29 10.76 -9.51
N LYS A 84 2.24 10.01 -8.96
CA LYS A 84 2.01 9.24 -7.73
C LYS A 84 1.96 10.10 -6.48
N PHE A 85 2.81 11.12 -6.36
CA PHE A 85 2.89 11.95 -5.15
C PHE A 85 2.10 13.25 -5.24
N GLY A 86 1.84 13.76 -6.44
CA GLY A 86 1.18 15.04 -6.68
C GLY A 86 -0.24 15.10 -6.11
N PRO A 87 -1.17 14.23 -6.57
CA PRO A 87 -2.58 14.29 -6.17
C PRO A 87 -2.77 14.15 -4.66
N SER A 88 -2.13 13.16 -4.03
CA SER A 88 -2.20 12.96 -2.57
C SER A 88 -1.63 14.14 -1.79
N SER A 89 -0.53 14.74 -2.25
CA SER A 89 0.06 15.91 -1.59
C SER A 89 -0.85 17.13 -1.68
N ILE A 90 -1.46 17.37 -2.85
CA ILE A 90 -2.42 18.45 -3.06
C ILE A 90 -3.63 18.27 -2.12
N VAL A 91 -4.22 17.08 -2.09
CA VAL A 91 -5.35 16.77 -1.19
C VAL A 91 -4.97 17.01 0.27
N THR A 92 -3.76 16.59 0.66
CA THR A 92 -3.26 16.78 2.03
C THR A 92 -3.08 18.26 2.36
N ILE A 93 -2.49 19.05 1.46
CA ILE A 93 -2.31 20.50 1.66
C ILE A 93 -3.65 21.21 1.78
N PHE A 94 -4.61 20.90 0.90
CA PHE A 94 -5.96 21.47 0.99
C PHE A 94 -6.67 21.07 2.27
N ALA A 95 -6.57 19.80 2.68
CA ALA A 95 -7.14 19.31 3.92
C ALA A 95 -6.53 20.04 5.13
N LEU A 96 -5.21 20.20 5.19
CA LEU A 96 -4.51 20.92 6.25
C LEU A 96 -4.89 22.41 6.28
N HIS A 97 -4.94 23.08 5.12
CA HIS A 97 -5.36 24.47 5.05
C HIS A 97 -6.81 24.67 5.51
N ALA A 98 -7.72 23.78 5.10
CA ALA A 98 -9.10 23.81 5.59
C ALA A 98 -9.15 23.56 7.10
N TRP A 99 -8.34 22.62 7.59
CA TRP A 99 -8.25 22.29 9.02
C TRP A 99 -7.78 23.47 9.87
N ASP A 100 -6.76 24.20 9.43
CA ASP A 100 -6.26 25.39 10.12
C ASP A 100 -7.24 26.57 10.01
N ARG A 101 -7.91 26.73 8.87
CA ARG A 101 -8.90 27.80 8.67
C ARG A 101 -10.13 27.65 9.56
N PHE A 102 -10.51 26.43 9.93
CA PHE A 102 -11.67 26.14 10.79
C PHE A 102 -11.29 25.72 12.22
N LYS A 103 -10.08 26.08 12.66
CA LYS A 103 -9.50 25.71 13.97
C LYS A 103 -10.43 25.92 15.17
N ASP A 104 -11.24 27.00 15.17
CA ASP A 104 -12.06 27.41 16.32
C ASP A 104 -13.49 26.83 16.30
N ARG A 105 -13.84 25.99 15.32
CA ARG A 105 -15.19 25.41 15.20
C ARG A 105 -15.30 24.10 15.99
N PRO A 106 -16.38 23.89 16.77
CA PRO A 106 -16.58 22.68 17.57
C PRO A 106 -16.69 21.40 16.74
N TRP A 107 -17.03 21.50 15.45
CA TRP A 107 -17.06 20.36 14.52
C TRP A 107 -15.71 19.65 14.38
N ARG A 108 -14.58 20.35 14.55
CA ARG A 108 -13.23 19.77 14.49
C ARG A 108 -13.05 18.66 15.53
N ARG A 109 -13.54 18.86 16.76
CA ARG A 109 -13.46 17.87 17.85
C ARG A 109 -14.24 16.61 17.50
N TYR A 110 -15.44 16.76 16.94
CA TYR A 110 -16.24 15.62 16.49
C TYR A 110 -15.61 14.89 15.31
N ALA A 111 -15.03 15.62 14.35
CA ALA A 111 -14.30 15.03 13.23
C ALA A 111 -13.06 14.26 13.70
N GLN A 112 -12.31 14.78 14.65
CA GLN A 112 -11.11 14.12 15.19
C GLN A 112 -11.47 12.83 15.95
N VAL A 113 -12.53 12.87 16.76
CA VAL A 113 -13.03 11.69 17.48
C VAL A 113 -13.60 10.65 16.51
N GLY A 114 -14.19 11.07 15.39
CA GLY A 114 -14.65 10.15 14.34
C GLY A 114 -13.52 9.60 13.45
N LEU A 115 -12.45 10.36 13.23
CA LEU A 115 -11.34 9.95 12.37
C LEU A 115 -10.55 8.78 12.97
N VAL A 116 -10.34 8.76 14.29
CA VAL A 116 -9.61 7.70 14.99
C VAL A 116 -10.23 6.30 14.81
N PRO A 117 -11.53 6.07 15.08
CA PRO A 117 -12.16 4.77 14.83
C PRO A 117 -12.29 4.44 13.35
N VAL A 118 -12.43 5.45 12.47
CA VAL A 118 -12.45 5.22 11.01
C VAL A 118 -11.11 4.72 10.51
N THR A 119 -10.00 5.35 10.91
CA THR A 119 -8.66 4.90 10.52
C THR A 119 -8.34 3.53 11.13
N ALA A 120 -8.70 3.30 12.40
CA ALA A 120 -8.58 1.99 13.03
C ALA A 120 -9.38 0.92 12.28
N GLY A 121 -10.62 1.22 11.88
CA GLY A 121 -11.48 0.33 11.10
C GLY A 121 -10.92 0.02 9.72
N ILE A 122 -10.39 1.02 9.01
CA ILE A 122 -9.72 0.82 7.71
C ILE A 122 -8.48 -0.05 7.85
N VAL A 123 -7.64 0.20 8.87
CA VAL A 123 -6.45 -0.62 9.12
C VAL A 123 -6.85 -2.06 9.45
N ALA A 124 -7.87 -2.27 10.29
CA ALA A 124 -8.39 -3.59 10.62
C ALA A 124 -8.99 -4.30 9.39
N ALA A 125 -9.74 -3.59 8.54
CA ALA A 125 -10.29 -4.15 7.31
C ALA A 125 -9.20 -4.54 6.32
N SER A 126 -8.18 -3.70 6.13
CA SER A 126 -7.01 -4.03 5.31
C SER A 126 -6.27 -5.26 5.84
N ALA A 127 -6.07 -5.35 7.15
CA ALA A 127 -5.48 -6.53 7.77
C ALA A 127 -6.33 -7.79 7.52
N ALA A 128 -7.66 -7.69 7.64
CA ALA A 128 -8.57 -8.80 7.36
C ALA A 128 -8.58 -9.23 5.88
N LEU A 129 -8.43 -8.28 4.94
CA LEU A 129 -8.31 -8.58 3.51
C LEU A 129 -7.00 -9.30 3.20
N ILE A 130 -5.88 -8.85 3.78
CA ILE A 130 -4.57 -9.50 3.61
C ILE A 130 -4.58 -10.91 4.21
N ALA A 131 -5.18 -11.08 5.40
CA ALA A 131 -5.36 -12.39 6.03
C ALA A 131 -6.18 -13.32 5.14
N GLN A 132 -7.33 -12.87 4.63
CA GLN A 132 -8.15 -13.67 3.71
C GLN A 132 -7.41 -14.05 2.41
N ALA A 133 -6.58 -13.15 1.88
CA ALA A 133 -5.80 -13.42 0.68
C ALA A 133 -4.64 -14.41 0.92
N SER A 134 -4.16 -14.53 2.16
CA SER A 134 -3.01 -15.38 2.52
C SER A 134 -3.44 -16.72 3.15
N ASP A 135 -4.54 -16.75 3.89
CA ASP A 135 -4.96 -17.87 4.72
C ASP A 135 -5.94 -18.79 3.96
N SER A 136 -5.40 -19.71 3.17
CA SER A 136 -6.19 -20.69 2.39
C SER A 136 -6.65 -21.91 3.23
N THR A 137 -6.09 -22.09 4.43
CA THR A 137 -6.27 -23.28 5.27
C THR A 137 -6.81 -22.89 6.65
N ALA A 138 -7.70 -23.71 7.23
CA ALA A 138 -8.30 -23.46 8.57
C ALA A 138 -7.26 -23.24 9.69
N ILE A 139 -6.06 -23.82 9.53
CA ILE A 139 -4.92 -23.65 10.43
C ILE A 139 -4.36 -22.22 10.37
N ALA A 140 -4.31 -21.61 9.18
CA ALA A 140 -3.80 -20.26 8.99
C ALA A 140 -4.74 -19.22 9.64
N TRP A 141 -6.06 -19.41 9.52
CA TRP A 141 -7.05 -18.63 10.27
C TRP A 141 -6.92 -18.77 11.78
N ALA A 142 -6.65 -19.98 12.28
CA ALA A 142 -6.43 -20.21 13.72
C ALA A 142 -5.16 -19.52 14.22
N ILE A 143 -4.09 -19.54 13.42
CA ILE A 143 -2.85 -18.82 13.71
C ILE A 143 -3.13 -17.31 13.74
N THR A 144 -3.73 -16.74 12.69
CA THR A 144 -4.08 -15.31 12.60
C THR A 144 -4.96 -14.85 13.77
N ALA A 145 -5.97 -15.64 14.14
CA ALA A 145 -6.83 -15.34 15.29
C ALA A 145 -6.05 -15.36 16.62
N LEU A 146 -5.11 -16.30 16.77
CA LEU A 146 -4.25 -16.39 17.95
C LEU A 146 -3.25 -15.22 18.02
N THR A 147 -2.58 -14.87 16.91
CA THR A 147 -1.68 -13.71 16.85
C THR A 147 -2.43 -12.40 17.10
N ALA A 148 -3.64 -12.24 16.53
CA ALA A 148 -4.49 -11.08 16.78
C ALA A 148 -4.91 -10.99 18.25
N ALA A 149 -5.32 -12.11 18.87
CA ALA A 149 -5.68 -12.16 20.28
C ALA A 149 -4.49 -11.82 21.19
N VAL A 150 -3.31 -12.34 20.89
CA VAL A 150 -2.07 -12.05 21.64
C VAL A 150 -1.62 -10.61 21.44
N ALA A 151 -1.68 -10.07 20.22
CA ALA A 151 -1.34 -8.67 19.96
C ALA A 151 -2.29 -7.68 20.66
N LEU A 152 -3.58 -8.02 20.77
CA LEU A 152 -4.57 -7.20 21.47
C LEU A 152 -4.46 -7.29 23.00
N LYS A 153 -4.09 -8.45 23.55
CA LYS A 153 -3.99 -8.66 25.00
C LYS A 153 -2.63 -8.30 25.61
N THR A 154 -1.57 -8.23 24.82
CA THR A 154 -0.21 -8.12 25.35
C THR A 154 0.58 -6.98 24.72
N ARG A 155 1.25 -6.15 25.54
CA ARG A 155 2.23 -5.13 25.09
C ARG A 155 3.56 -5.74 24.63
N ILE A 156 3.55 -6.92 24.02
CA ILE A 156 4.77 -7.60 23.59
C ILE A 156 5.24 -6.94 22.29
N HIS A 157 6.55 -6.69 22.19
CA HIS A 157 7.15 -6.07 21.02
C HIS A 157 6.85 -6.93 19.77
N PRO A 158 6.32 -6.35 18.67
CA PRO A 158 5.89 -7.09 17.48
C PRO A 158 6.96 -8.01 16.87
N LEU A 159 8.23 -7.73 17.14
CA LEU A 159 9.39 -8.52 16.70
C LEU A 159 9.39 -9.95 17.25
N TRP A 160 8.91 -10.17 18.48
CA TRP A 160 8.85 -11.52 19.07
C TRP A 160 7.71 -12.35 18.47
N LEU A 161 6.59 -11.71 18.13
CA LEU A 161 5.48 -12.35 17.43
C LEU A 161 5.87 -12.74 16.00
N LEU A 162 6.62 -11.88 15.31
CA LEU A 162 7.19 -12.18 13.99
C LEU A 162 8.19 -13.33 14.05
N ALA A 163 9.09 -13.35 15.05
CA ALA A 163 10.06 -14.44 15.21
C ALA A 163 9.37 -15.79 15.47
N ALA A 164 8.36 -15.82 16.34
CA ALA A 164 7.57 -17.01 16.63
C ALA A 164 6.77 -17.48 15.40
N GLY A 165 6.12 -16.56 14.69
CA GLY A 165 5.38 -16.86 13.45
C GLY A 165 6.27 -17.44 12.36
N SER A 166 7.47 -16.87 12.15
CA SER A 166 8.45 -17.38 11.19
C SER A 166 8.97 -18.76 11.54
N LEU A 167 9.22 -19.04 12.83
CA LEU A 167 9.64 -20.36 13.30
C LEU A 167 8.57 -21.44 13.07
N ILE A 168 7.30 -21.11 13.30
CA ILE A 168 6.18 -22.03 13.04
C ILE A 168 6.00 -22.23 11.53
N GLY A 169 6.12 -21.17 10.72
CA GLY A 169 6.05 -21.27 9.26
C GLY A 169 7.13 -22.17 8.64
N LEU A 170 8.35 -22.17 9.20
CA LEU A 170 9.45 -23.04 8.76
C LEU A 170 9.19 -24.53 9.01
N THR A 171 8.29 -24.89 9.93
CA THR A 171 7.93 -26.29 10.19
C THR A 171 6.96 -26.88 9.16
N GLY A 172 6.51 -26.09 8.18
CA GLY A 172 5.67 -26.56 7.08
C GLY A 172 4.23 -26.88 7.46
N PHE A 173 3.78 -26.48 8.65
CA PHE A 173 2.37 -26.60 9.08
C PHE A 173 1.49 -25.61 8.29
N GLY A 174 1.18 -25.93 7.03
CA GLY A 174 0.26 -25.14 6.20
C GLY A 174 0.50 -25.14 4.69
N GLN A 175 1.48 -25.89 4.16
CA GLN A 175 1.49 -26.24 2.73
C GLN A 175 0.55 -27.40 2.44
#